data_AF-A0A522MW11-F1
#
_entry.id   AF-A0A522MW11-F1
#
_cell.length_a   1.000
_cell.length_b   1.000
_cell.length_c   1.000
_cell.angle_alpha   90.00
_cell.angle_beta   90.00
_cell.angle_gamma   90.00
#
_symmetry.space_group_name_H-M   'P 1'
#
loop_
_entity.id
_entity.type
_entity.pdbx_description
1 polymer ?
#
loop_
_entity_poly.entity_id
_entity_poly.type
_entity_poly.pdbx_seq_one_letter_code
_entity_poly.pdbx_strand_id
1 'polypeptide(L)'
;MSMQMLVVLARGDERWGLARDAVRAVVKQAHGLAVATESGPVRADAVLDVAARLEVRAPGAVVERFWPGRCLGLTIYDGAPVVVVSPAALPPELRVD
;
A
#
# COMPACT_ATOMS: atom_id res chain seq x y z
N MET A 1 11.29 9.89 10.72
CA MET A 1 10.80 9.89 9.34
C MET A 1 11.84 9.23 8.46
N SER A 2 11.42 8.47 7.46
CA SER A 2 12.34 7.88 6.47
C SER A 2 11.83 8.17 5.06
N MET A 3 12.77 8.42 4.15
CA MET A 3 12.45 8.57 2.73
C MET A 3 12.34 7.17 2.10
N GLN A 4 11.23 6.87 1.44
CA GLN A 4 11.00 5.57 0.81
C GLN A 4 10.51 5.74 -0.63
N MET A 5 10.83 4.77 -1.48
CA MET A 5 10.22 4.65 -2.80
C MET A 5 9.01 3.74 -2.70
N LEU A 6 7.85 4.27 -3.05
CA LEU A 6 6.57 3.58 -2.93
C LEU A 6 5.90 3.37 -4.28
N VAL A 7 5.21 2.24 -4.40
CA VAL A 7 4.12 2.08 -5.37
C VAL A 7 2.84 2.54 -4.66
N VAL A 8 2.19 3.55 -5.23
CA VAL A 8 0.94 4.10 -4.70
C VAL A 8 -0.23 3.49 -5.46
N LEU A 9 -1.15 2.90 -4.71
CA LEU A 9 -2.32 2.18 -5.22
C LEU A 9 -3.59 2.93 -4.80
N ALA A 10 -4.62 2.84 -5.62
CA ALA A 10 -5.99 3.19 -5.24
C ALA A 10 -6.80 1.91 -5.03
N ARG A 11 -7.61 1.88 -3.96
CA ARG A 11 -8.61 0.85 -3.72
C ARG A 11 -9.80 1.48 -3.01
N GLY A 12 -10.98 1.45 -3.63
CA GLY A 12 -12.10 2.29 -3.20
C GLY A 12 -11.70 3.76 -3.22
N ASP A 13 -12.08 4.49 -2.17
CA ASP A 13 -11.73 5.91 -1.98
C ASP A 13 -10.39 6.10 -1.24
N GLU A 14 -9.63 5.01 -1.03
CA GLU A 14 -8.44 4.99 -0.20
C GLU A 14 -7.16 4.84 -1.03
N ARG A 15 -6.05 5.38 -0.50
CA ARG A 15 -4.72 5.27 -1.10
C ARG A 15 -3.78 4.46 -0.22
N TRP A 16 -3.06 3.56 -0.87
CA TRP A 16 -2.21 2.57 -0.23
C TRP A 16 -0.80 2.65 -0.77
N GLY A 17 0.18 2.51 0.11
CA GLY A 17 1.59 2.48 -0.24
C GLY A 17 2.17 1.09 -0.01
N LEU A 18 2.81 0.54 -1.04
CA LEU A 18 3.70 -0.60 -0.89
C LEU A 18 5.13 -0.14 -1.12
N ALA A 19 6.08 -0.67 -0.34
CA ALA A 19 7.49 -0.49 -0.67
C ALA A 19 7.73 -0.99 -2.10
N ARG A 20 8.39 -0.18 -2.94
CA ARG A 20 8.60 -0.51 -4.36
C ARG A 20 9.25 -1.88 -4.53
N ASP A 21 10.21 -2.22 -3.69
CA ASP A 21 10.93 -3.49 -3.78
C ASP A 21 10.10 -4.71 -3.34
N ALA A 22 8.96 -4.48 -2.70
CA ALA A 22 8.00 -5.54 -2.38
C ALA A 22 7.06 -5.87 -3.56
N VAL A 23 7.03 -5.02 -4.61
CA VAL A 23 6.18 -5.21 -5.79
C VAL A 23 6.98 -5.90 -6.90
N ARG A 24 6.48 -7.05 -7.36
CA ARG A 24 7.09 -7.87 -8.42
C ARG A 24 6.46 -7.65 -9.78
N ALA A 25 5.15 -7.53 -9.84
CA ALA A 25 4.40 -7.31 -11.08
C ALA A 25 3.04 -6.66 -10.80
N VAL A 26 2.44 -6.07 -11.83
CA VAL A 26 1.05 -5.61 -11.80
C VAL A 26 0.31 -6.29 -12.94
N VAL A 27 -0.72 -7.05 -12.61
CA VAL A 27 -1.48 -7.86 -13.55
C VAL A 27 -2.92 -7.34 -13.61
N LYS A 28 -3.42 -7.10 -14.82
CA LYS A 28 -4.82 -6.72 -15.01
C LYS A 28 -5.73 -7.93 -14.77
N GLN A 29 -6.79 -7.73 -14.00
CA GLN A 29 -7.83 -8.72 -13.75
C GLN A 29 -9.19 -8.20 -14.25
N ALA A 30 -10.21 -9.06 -14.23
CA ALA A 30 -11.57 -8.70 -14.67
C ALA A 30 -12.17 -7.53 -13.87
N HIS A 31 -11.80 -7.37 -12.59
CA HIS A 31 -12.34 -6.36 -11.68
C HIS A 31 -11.26 -5.50 -11.01
N GLY A 32 -10.24 -5.10 -11.77
CA GLY A 32 -9.17 -4.21 -11.30
C GLY A 32 -7.77 -4.78 -11.59
N LEU A 33 -6.87 -4.62 -10.63
CA LEU A 33 -5.48 -5.03 -10.68
C LEU A 33 -5.15 -6.00 -9.53
N ALA A 34 -4.34 -6.99 -9.84
CA ALA A 34 -3.60 -7.76 -8.85
C ALA A 34 -2.13 -7.33 -8.89
N VAL A 35 -1.65 -6.77 -7.78
CA VAL A 35 -0.25 -6.39 -7.59
C VAL A 35 0.47 -7.54 -6.91
N ALA A 36 1.32 -8.25 -7.66
CA ALA A 36 2.04 -9.40 -7.15
C ALA A 36 3.17 -8.95 -6.20
N THR A 37 3.21 -9.53 -5.00
CA THR A 37 4.29 -9.36 -4.02
C THR A 37 4.84 -10.73 -3.62
N GLU A 38 5.94 -10.77 -2.86
CA GLU A 38 6.45 -12.05 -2.33
C GLU A 38 5.48 -12.74 -1.36
N SER A 39 4.65 -11.97 -0.65
CA SER A 39 3.68 -12.49 0.31
C SER A 39 2.34 -12.87 -0.32
N GLY A 40 2.20 -12.70 -1.64
CA GLY A 40 0.96 -12.95 -2.38
C GLY A 40 0.45 -11.71 -3.13
N PRO A 41 -0.68 -11.84 -3.84
CA PRO A 41 -1.27 -10.75 -4.58
C PRO A 41 -1.98 -9.75 -3.66
N VAL A 42 -1.86 -8.46 -4.00
CA VAL A 42 -2.58 -7.34 -3.40
C VAL A 42 -3.62 -6.84 -4.39
N ARG A 43 -4.86 -6.66 -3.96
CA ARG A 43 -5.94 -6.11 -4.79
C ARG A 43 -5.84 -4.59 -4.86
N ALA A 44 -5.97 -4.03 -6.06
CA ALA A 44 -6.05 -2.59 -6.28
C ALA A 44 -7.00 -2.29 -7.45
N ASP A 45 -7.60 -1.11 -7.46
CA ASP A 45 -8.39 -0.62 -8.58
C ASP A 45 -7.50 0.06 -9.63
N ALA A 46 -6.46 0.77 -9.16
CA ALA A 46 -5.48 1.44 -10.00
C ALA A 46 -4.10 1.54 -9.33
N VAL A 47 -3.06 1.71 -10.16
CA VAL A 47 -1.73 2.16 -9.73
C VAL A 47 -1.64 3.65 -10.06
N LEU A 48 -1.43 4.48 -9.04
CA LEU A 48 -1.33 5.93 -9.17
C LEU A 48 0.11 6.38 -9.44
N ASP A 49 1.09 5.68 -8.85
CA ASP A 49 2.52 5.90 -9.07
C ASP A 49 3.28 4.60 -8.75
N VAL A 50 4.44 4.39 -9.36
CA VAL A 50 5.28 3.19 -9.19
C VAL A 50 6.58 3.52 -8.43
N ALA A 51 6.97 4.79 -8.37
CA ALA A 51 8.26 5.21 -7.82
C ALA A 51 8.17 6.54 -7.06
N ALA A 52 7.07 6.75 -6.33
CA ALA A 52 6.88 7.95 -5.54
C ALA A 52 7.91 7.98 -4.41
N ARG A 53 8.82 8.95 -4.44
CA ARG A 53 9.82 9.17 -3.39
C ARG A 53 9.20 10.02 -2.30
N LEU A 54 8.66 9.37 -1.27
CA LEU A 54 7.83 10.00 -0.25
C LEU A 54 8.45 9.87 1.14
N GLU A 55 8.19 10.89 1.96
CA GLU A 55 8.56 10.88 3.36
C GLU A 55 7.52 10.11 4.18
N VAL A 56 7.95 9.02 4.80
CA VAL A 56 7.09 8.14 5.59
C VAL A 56 7.30 8.41 7.08
N ARG A 57 6.18 8.70 7.76
CA ARG A 57 6.11 8.83 9.21
C ARG A 57 5.72 7.48 9.81
N ALA A 58 6.39 7.09 10.89
CA ALA A 58 6.04 5.88 11.62
C ALA A 58 4.58 5.96 12.11
N PRO A 59 3.85 4.84 12.15
CA PRO A 59 2.51 4.84 12.73
C PRO A 59 2.60 5.19 14.22
N GLY A 60 1.58 5.89 14.73
CA GLY A 60 1.44 6.09 16.18
C GLY A 60 0.97 4.82 16.87
N ALA A 61 1.18 4.71 18.19
CA ALA A 61 0.84 3.53 18.98
C ALA A 61 -0.64 3.08 18.87
N VAL A 62 -1.56 4.02 18.67
CA VAL A 62 -2.99 3.71 18.47
C VAL A 62 -3.21 2.99 17.13
N VAL A 63 -2.55 3.44 16.06
CA VAL A 63 -2.64 2.80 14.74
C VAL A 63 -2.07 1.38 14.83
N GLU A 64 -0.89 1.20 15.43
CA GLU A 64 -0.28 -0.12 15.58
C GLU A 64 -1.18 -1.11 16.33
N ARG A 65 -1.95 -0.64 17.32
CA ARG A 65 -2.79 -1.50 18.16
C ARG A 65 -4.12 -1.91 17.52
N PHE A 66 -4.73 -1.03 16.74
CA PHE A 66 -6.11 -1.21 16.27
C PHE A 66 -6.24 -1.38 14.76
N TRP A 67 -5.17 -1.21 14.00
CA TRP A 67 -5.21 -1.35 12.54
C TRP A 67 -5.32 -2.83 12.13
N PRO A 68 -6.17 -3.18 11.15
CA PRO A 68 -6.45 -4.57 10.77
C PRO A 68 -5.35 -5.22 9.90
N GLY A 69 -4.12 -4.71 9.97
CA GLY A 69 -2.95 -5.18 9.22
C GLY A 69 -1.66 -4.55 9.73
N ARG A 70 -0.53 -4.86 9.10
CA ARG A 70 0.75 -4.27 9.49
C ARG A 70 0.98 -2.95 8.75
N CYS A 71 0.66 -1.86 9.45
CA CYS A 71 1.00 -0.50 9.03
C CYS A 71 2.50 -0.25 9.23
N LEU A 72 3.19 0.16 8.18
CA LEU A 72 4.61 0.54 8.19
C LEU A 72 4.79 2.06 8.31
N GLY A 73 3.71 2.82 8.09
CA GLY A 73 3.71 4.27 8.24
C GLY A 73 2.62 4.98 7.46
N LEU A 74 2.67 6.29 7.52
CA LEU A 74 1.75 7.21 6.88
C LEU A 74 2.55 8.23 6.06
N THR A 75 2.04 8.59 4.89
CA THR A 75 2.60 9.65 4.06
C THR A 75 1.48 10.41 3.33
N ILE A 76 1.84 11.47 2.60
CA ILE A 76 0.93 12.25 1.76
C ILE A 76 1.39 12.12 0.30
N TYR A 77 0.49 11.73 -0.58
CA TYR A 77 0.70 11.72 -2.03
C TYR A 77 -0.39 12.58 -2.66
N ASP A 78 0.00 13.57 -3.46
CA ASP A 78 -0.92 14.46 -4.18
C ASP A 78 -2.07 14.98 -3.27
N GLY A 79 -1.68 15.58 -2.14
CA GLY A 79 -2.60 16.18 -1.16
C GLY A 79 -3.42 15.20 -0.31
N ALA A 80 -3.39 13.89 -0.58
CA ALA A 80 -4.19 12.90 0.14
C ALA A 80 -3.33 11.94 0.98
N PRO A 81 -3.87 11.42 2.10
CA PRO A 81 -3.17 10.47 2.94
C PRO A 81 -2.99 9.12 2.23
N VAL A 82 -1.83 8.50 2.46
CA VAL A 82 -1.48 7.16 2.01
C VAL A 82 -1.05 6.33 3.21
N VAL A 83 -1.68 5.17 3.40
CA VAL A 83 -1.28 4.19 4.41
C VAL A 83 -0.27 3.25 3.80
N VAL A 84 0.95 3.23 4.34
CA VAL A 84 2.01 2.32 3.89
C VAL A 84 1.86 1.01 4.63
N VAL A 85 1.72 -0.10 3.90
CA VAL A 85 1.41 -1.41 4.47
C VAL A 85 2.43 -2.47 4.05
N SER A 86 2.59 -3.47 4.90
CA SER A 86 3.42 -4.64 4.62
C SER A 86 2.59 -5.71 3.90
N PRO A 87 3.03 -6.24 2.74
CA PRO A 87 2.35 -7.36 2.08
C PRO A 87 2.23 -8.61 2.96
N ALA A 88 3.15 -8.80 3.92
CA ALA A 88 3.10 -9.94 4.85
C ALA A 88 1.88 -9.94 5.79
N ALA A 89 1.18 -8.82 5.95
CA ALA A 89 0.00 -8.72 6.80
C ALA A 89 -0.92 -7.61 6.27
N LEU A 90 -1.63 -7.94 5.19
CA LEU A 90 -2.51 -7.00 4.51
C LEU A 90 -3.80 -6.73 5.30
N PRO A 91 -4.28 -5.48 5.30
CA PRO A 91 -5.64 -5.17 5.74
C PRO A 91 -6.67 -5.84 4.79
N PRO A 92 -7.88 -6.17 5.27
CA PRO A 92 -8.89 -6.92 4.51
C PRO A 92 -9.21 -6.33 3.12
N GLU A 93 -9.21 -5.01 3.00
CA GLU A 93 -9.56 -4.25 1.79
C GLU A 93 -8.63 -4.55 0.60
N LEU A 94 -7.41 -4.97 0.91
CA LEU A 94 -6.33 -5.24 -0.03
C LEU A 94 -6.13 -6.72 -0.36
N ARG A 95 -6.90 -7.61 0.26
CA ARG A 95 -6.79 -9.06 0.01
C ARG A 95 -7.48 -9.42 -1.30
N VAL A 96 -6.95 -10.44 -1.96
CA VAL A 96 -7.63 -11.12 -3.06
C VAL A 96 -8.39 -12.29 -2.43
N ASP A 97 -9.70 -12.36 -2.68
CA ASP A 97 -10.56 -13.47 -2.23
C ASP A 97 -10.22 -14.78 -2.95
#